data_AF-A0A1Y4JHR1-F1
#
_entry.id   AF-A0A1Y4JHR1-F1
#
_cell.length_a   1.000
_cell.length_b   1.000
_cell.length_c   1.000
_cell.angle_alpha   90.00
_cell.angle_beta   90.00
_cell.angle_gamma   90.00
#
_symmetry.space_group_name_H-M   'P 1'
#
loop_
_entity.id
_entity.type
_entity.pdbx_description
1 polymer ?
#
loop_
_entity_poly.entity_id
_entity_poly.type
_entity_poly.pdbx_seq_one_letter_code
_entity_poly.pdbx_strand_id
1 'polypeptide(L)'
;MDRLLSLYERMKKLRESGVRMKDISEETDIASSVLSSLYSSVLPMYVNLVSGGEEQEAALDKALQQVNNVSKRKLLGCLDTLYDKVNHIEPRQASNKNNARPFLDDIEKEALRYLPNAGIYTGLYLAYSSSSFSDGLKVEPYMIASITDGDALPKVYSQNMNGDYYAGVGVFSPFQIGYLMFNEQKHLQLALKVVFLQLPLIEYPGWMKGIYLTHDYSRNPIARRVVFVRQGNEIPLEEFAEMRTEVIPKDKLNEEQQAYYDYTCQQGDVIRSMMLVSPEKNVNDLMREKELLKLL
;
A
#
# COMPACT_ATOMS: atom_id res chain seq x y z
N MET A 1 7.74 18.73 34.77
CA MET A 1 8.80 18.42 33.79
C MET A 1 9.00 19.67 32.96
N ASP A 2 10.24 20.12 32.79
CA ASP A 2 10.57 21.35 32.06
C ASP A 2 10.10 21.26 30.60
N ARG A 3 9.29 22.25 30.19
CA ARG A 3 8.62 22.27 28.89
C ARG A 3 9.57 22.51 27.73
N LEU A 4 10.68 23.24 27.94
CA LEU A 4 11.71 23.41 26.92
C LEU A 4 12.45 22.09 26.64
N LEU A 5 12.72 21.31 27.70
CA LEU A 5 13.26 19.95 27.58
C LEU A 5 12.30 19.02 26.83
N SER A 6 11.02 19.02 27.21
CA SER A 6 10.01 18.20 26.54
C SER A 6 9.85 18.59 25.06
N LEU A 7 9.88 19.89 24.75
CA LEU A 7 9.82 20.39 23.38
C LEU A 7 11.02 19.90 22.56
N TYR A 8 12.23 19.97 23.12
CA TYR A 8 13.45 19.51 22.44
C TYR A 8 13.38 18.02 22.08
N GLU A 9 13.02 17.16 23.04
CA GLU A 9 12.90 15.72 22.82
C GLU A 9 11.84 15.39 21.77
N ARG A 10 10.70 16.10 21.79
CA ARG A 10 9.65 15.90 20.79
C ARG A 10 10.11 16.33 19.40
N MET A 11 10.72 17.50 19.27
CA MET A 11 11.27 17.98 18.00
C MET A 11 12.35 17.04 17.48
N LYS A 12 13.22 16.50 18.36
CA LYS A 12 14.24 15.53 17.99
C LYS A 12 13.63 14.26 17.39
N LYS A 13 12.61 13.68 18.04
CA LYS A 13 11.89 12.51 17.50
C LYS A 13 11.25 12.78 16.14
N LEU A 14 10.65 13.96 15.95
CA LEU A 14 10.07 14.36 14.64
C LEU A 14 11.13 14.50 13.55
N ARG A 15 12.31 15.02 13.91
CA ARG A 15 13.42 15.19 12.96
C ARG A 15 14.05 13.85 12.59
N GLU A 16 14.22 12.95 13.55
CA GLU A 16 14.69 11.57 13.33
C GLU A 16 13.70 10.75 12.49
N SER A 17 12.39 11.02 12.59
CA SER A 17 11.36 10.39 11.76
C SER A 17 11.18 11.02 10.38
N GLY A 18 12.00 12.03 10.02
CA GLY A 18 12.04 12.62 8.68
C GLY A 18 11.15 13.85 8.45
N VAL A 19 10.51 14.41 9.49
CA VAL A 19 9.70 15.63 9.35
C VAL A 19 10.62 16.85 9.09
N ARG A 20 10.31 17.64 8.04
CA ARG A 20 11.12 18.82 7.71
C ARG A 20 10.72 20.01 8.59
N MET A 21 11.66 20.92 8.83
CA MET A 21 11.38 22.11 9.66
C MET A 21 10.28 23.00 9.06
N LYS A 22 10.13 23.00 7.73
CA LYS A 22 9.04 23.68 7.02
C LYS A 22 7.67 23.09 7.37
N ASP A 23 7.57 21.78 7.51
CA ASP A 23 6.29 21.12 7.82
C ASP A 23 5.88 21.43 9.27
N ILE A 24 6.83 21.50 10.21
CA ILE A 24 6.57 21.96 11.60
C ILE A 24 6.17 23.44 11.61
N SER A 25 6.77 24.26 10.75
CA SER A 25 6.48 25.69 10.61
C SER A 25 5.04 25.94 10.17
N GLU A 26 4.53 25.16 9.21
CA GLU A 26 3.15 25.25 8.71
C GLU A 26 2.11 24.91 9.80
N GLU A 27 2.36 23.90 10.63
CA GLU A 27 1.42 23.50 11.68
C GLU A 27 1.48 24.44 12.91
N THR A 28 2.65 25.01 13.19
CA THR A 28 2.88 25.82 14.40
C THR A 28 2.64 27.32 14.21
N ASP A 29 2.58 27.81 12.98
CA ASP A 29 2.61 29.23 12.61
C ASP A 29 3.90 29.96 13.07
N ILE A 30 4.97 29.22 13.36
CA ILE A 30 6.29 29.78 13.69
C ILE A 30 7.18 29.68 12.47
N ALA A 31 7.91 30.75 12.15
CA ALA A 31 8.83 30.77 11.02
C ALA A 31 9.89 29.64 11.09
N SER A 32 10.12 28.97 9.96
CA SER A 32 11.06 27.85 9.86
C SER A 32 12.49 28.19 10.32
N SER A 33 12.93 29.44 10.11
CA SER A 33 14.23 29.93 10.55
C SER A 33 14.34 30.01 12.08
N VAL A 34 13.26 30.43 12.76
CA VAL A 34 13.15 30.49 14.22
C VAL A 34 13.16 29.08 14.80
N LEU A 35 12.36 28.16 14.25
CA LEU A 35 12.34 26.75 14.66
C LEU A 35 13.69 26.06 14.44
N SER A 36 14.37 26.36 13.33
CA SER A 36 15.71 25.84 13.05
C SER A 36 16.72 26.31 14.09
N SER A 37 16.67 27.59 14.46
CA SER A 37 17.57 28.19 15.45
C SER A 37 17.30 27.64 16.86
N LEU A 38 16.03 27.45 17.20
CA LEU A 38 15.60 26.78 18.43
C LEU A 38 16.13 25.35 18.51
N TYR A 39 15.90 24.53 17.47
CA TYR A 39 16.25 23.12 17.47
C TYR A 39 17.77 22.86 17.40
N SER A 40 18.50 23.63 16.61
CA SER A 40 19.93 23.39 16.35
C SER A 40 20.88 24.05 17.35
N SER A 41 20.46 25.15 17.98
CA SER A 41 21.35 25.99 18.80
C SER A 41 20.80 26.22 20.21
N VAL A 42 19.60 26.79 20.34
CA VAL A 42 19.08 27.24 21.65
C VAL A 42 18.74 26.06 22.57
N LEU A 43 17.90 25.12 22.12
CA LEU A 43 17.45 24.00 22.94
C LEU A 43 18.59 23.02 23.31
N PRO A 44 19.51 22.64 22.39
CA PRO A 44 20.67 21.83 22.78
C PRO A 44 21.57 22.50 23.82
N MET A 45 21.85 23.80 23.66
CA MET A 45 22.67 24.56 24.61
C MET A 45 21.98 24.67 25.98
N TYR A 46 20.67 24.96 25.98
CA TYR A 46 19.85 25.00 27.19
C TYR A 46 19.90 23.66 27.94
N VAL A 47 19.67 22.54 27.25
CA VAL A 47 19.72 21.20 27.85
C VAL A 47 21.09 20.89 28.45
N ASN A 48 22.17 21.26 27.76
CA ASN A 48 23.53 21.06 28.26
C ASN A 48 23.83 21.88 29.52
N LEU A 49 23.46 23.16 29.54
CA LEU A 49 23.68 24.05 30.69
C LEU A 49 22.89 23.60 31.92
N VAL A 50 21.61 23.26 31.75
CA VAL A 50 20.76 22.75 32.85
C VAL A 50 21.30 21.41 33.37
N SER A 51 21.76 20.53 32.49
CA SER A 51 22.40 19.25 32.89
C SER A 51 23.72 19.46 33.65
N GLY A 52 24.40 20.59 33.39
CA GLY A 52 25.59 21.03 34.12
C GLY A 52 25.31 21.71 35.46
N GLY A 53 24.04 21.82 35.88
CA GLY A 53 23.64 22.38 37.17
C GLY A 53 23.38 23.90 37.15
N GLU A 54 23.33 24.53 35.97
CA GLU A 54 22.94 25.94 35.85
C GLU A 54 21.43 26.13 36.07
N GLU A 55 21.06 27.27 36.66
CA GLU A 55 19.65 27.63 36.83
C GLU A 55 18.96 27.83 35.47
N GLN A 56 17.72 27.35 35.35
CA GLN A 56 16.97 27.34 34.09
C GLN A 56 16.88 28.72 33.43
N GLU A 57 16.64 29.78 34.21
CA GLU A 57 16.53 31.13 33.65
C GLU A 57 17.87 31.63 33.08
N ALA A 58 18.96 31.45 33.84
CA ALA A 58 20.30 31.82 33.40
C ALA A 58 20.77 30.98 32.19
N ALA A 59 20.42 29.69 32.18
CA ALA A 59 20.71 28.78 31.06
C ALA A 59 19.99 29.21 29.78
N LEU A 60 18.72 29.62 29.87
CA LEU A 60 17.95 30.10 28.72
C LEU A 60 18.51 31.42 28.18
N ASP A 61 18.87 32.34 29.07
CA ASP A 61 19.48 33.62 28.68
C ASP A 61 20.80 33.41 27.93
N LYS A 62 21.68 32.53 28.44
CA LYS A 62 22.93 32.14 27.77
C LYS A 62 22.67 31.45 26.42
N ALA A 63 21.68 30.57 26.33
CA ALA A 63 21.35 29.86 25.09
C ALA A 63 20.82 30.81 23.99
N LEU A 64 20.01 31.80 24.37
CA LEU A 64 19.44 32.76 23.41
C LEU A 64 20.46 33.76 22.85
N GLN A 65 21.57 34.01 23.55
CA GLN A 65 22.65 34.89 23.04
C GLN A 65 23.28 34.39 21.74
N GLN A 66 23.17 33.09 21.43
CA GLN A 66 23.73 32.48 20.23
C GLN A 66 22.95 32.83 18.96
N VAL A 67 21.73 33.37 19.09
CA VAL A 67 20.83 33.59 17.96
C VAL A 67 20.15 34.96 18.07
N ASN A 68 19.97 35.65 16.95
CA ASN A 68 19.36 37.00 16.93
C ASN A 68 17.88 37.01 16.54
N ASN A 69 17.34 35.86 16.15
CA ASN A 69 16.00 35.71 15.59
C ASN A 69 14.99 35.05 16.54
N VAL A 70 15.41 34.71 17.77
CA VAL A 70 14.55 34.13 18.81
C VAL A 70 14.45 35.09 19.99
N SER A 71 13.24 35.51 20.35
CA SER A 71 13.00 36.39 21.50
C SER A 71 12.54 35.58 22.71
N LYS A 72 13.21 35.72 23.87
CA LYS A 72 12.83 35.08 25.15
C LYS A 72 11.35 35.29 25.46
N ARG A 73 10.90 36.55 25.38
CA ARG A 73 9.51 36.93 25.69
C ARG A 73 8.50 36.25 24.76
N LYS A 74 8.78 36.22 23.45
CA LYS A 74 7.86 35.58 22.48
C LYS A 74 7.86 34.05 22.66
N LEU A 75 9.03 33.45 22.84
CA LEU A 75 9.19 32.01 23.04
C LEU A 75 8.43 31.53 24.28
N LEU A 76 8.63 32.17 25.43
CA LEU A 76 7.94 31.81 26.66
C LEU A 76 6.43 32.09 26.57
N GLY A 77 6.03 33.16 25.87
CA GLY A 77 4.62 33.50 25.66
C GLY A 77 3.85 32.53 24.76
N CYS A 78 4.53 31.77 23.90
CA CYS A 78 3.91 30.76 23.03
C CYS A 78 4.34 29.32 23.33
N LEU A 79 5.10 29.09 24.40
CA LEU A 79 5.76 27.81 24.66
C LEU A 79 4.77 26.65 24.78
N ASP A 80 3.68 26.84 25.53
CA ASP A 80 2.68 25.79 25.74
C ASP A 80 1.94 25.48 24.44
N THR A 81 1.50 26.51 23.71
CA THR A 81 0.83 26.34 22.41
C THR A 81 1.76 25.68 21.38
N LEU A 82 3.03 26.07 21.34
CA LEU A 82 4.03 25.45 20.48
C LEU A 82 4.22 23.98 20.83
N TYR A 83 4.37 23.66 22.10
CA TYR A 83 4.54 22.30 22.57
C TYR A 83 3.34 21.41 22.21
N ASP A 84 2.12 21.90 22.43
CA ASP A 84 0.89 21.16 22.11
C ASP A 84 0.76 20.93 20.61
N LYS A 85 0.94 21.98 19.80
CA LYS A 85 0.92 21.86 18.33
C LYS A 85 1.98 20.86 17.84
N VAL A 86 3.19 20.91 18.37
CA VAL A 86 4.27 19.96 18.02
C VAL A 86 3.95 18.53 18.48
N ASN A 87 3.22 18.33 19.57
CA ASN A 87 2.79 17.00 19.99
C ASN A 87 1.77 16.38 19.04
N HIS A 88 0.86 17.19 18.49
CA HIS A 88 -0.14 16.76 17.51
C HIS A 88 0.42 16.48 16.11
N ILE A 89 1.69 16.80 15.84
CA ILE A 89 2.36 16.41 14.59
C ILE A 89 2.64 14.91 14.64
N GLU A 90 1.82 14.12 13.96
CA GLU A 90 2.17 12.73 13.71
C GLU A 90 3.31 12.64 12.69
N PRO A 91 4.27 11.69 12.85
CA PRO A 91 5.25 11.38 11.82
C PRO A 91 4.53 10.88 10.56
N ARG A 92 4.08 11.80 9.71
CA ARG A 92 3.59 11.47 8.38
C ARG A 92 4.78 10.85 7.66
N GLN A 93 4.73 9.53 7.44
CA GLN A 93 5.72 8.81 6.65
C GLN A 93 5.97 9.62 5.37
N ALA A 94 7.18 10.16 5.26
CA ALA A 94 7.71 10.98 4.17
C ALA A 94 6.76 11.20 2.98
N SER A 95 5.74 12.04 3.12
CA SER A 95 5.09 12.65 1.96
C SER A 95 5.91 13.88 1.61
N ASN A 96 6.98 13.64 0.86
CA ASN A 96 7.63 14.69 0.10
C ASN A 96 6.56 15.32 -0.81
N LYS A 97 5.95 16.42 -0.35
CA LYS A 97 5.36 17.46 -1.23
C LYS A 97 6.53 18.04 -2.04
N ASN A 98 6.88 17.32 -3.10
CA ASN A 98 7.86 17.53 -4.19
C ASN A 98 8.56 16.24 -4.68
N ASN A 99 8.11 15.04 -4.27
CA ASN A 99 8.39 13.83 -5.04
C ASN A 99 7.14 13.50 -5.87
N ALA A 100 6.92 14.25 -6.95
CA ALA A 100 5.98 13.80 -7.97
C ALA A 100 6.37 12.36 -8.32
N ARG A 101 5.44 11.41 -8.15
CA ARG A 101 5.59 10.06 -8.67
C ARG A 101 4.83 10.11 -9.98
N PRO A 102 5.43 10.63 -11.07
CA PRO A 102 4.65 11.18 -12.18
C PRO A 102 3.70 10.13 -12.74
N PHE A 103 4.16 8.88 -12.81
CA PHE A 103 3.35 7.73 -13.19
C PHE A 103 2.16 7.44 -12.26
N LEU A 104 2.35 7.45 -10.94
CA LEU A 104 1.25 7.18 -10.01
C LEU A 104 0.28 8.37 -9.95
N ASP A 105 0.81 9.59 -9.99
CA ASP A 105 0.02 10.83 -10.01
C ASP A 105 -0.82 10.89 -11.31
N ASP A 106 -0.25 10.49 -12.45
CA ASP A 106 -0.96 10.40 -13.73
C ASP A 106 -2.05 9.32 -13.71
N ILE A 107 -1.78 8.13 -13.14
CA ILE A 107 -2.79 7.08 -12.97
C ILE A 107 -3.93 7.57 -12.08
N GLU A 108 -3.60 8.19 -10.96
CA GLU A 108 -4.58 8.70 -10.01
C GLU A 108 -5.47 9.76 -10.69
N LYS A 109 -4.85 10.72 -11.38
CA LYS A 109 -5.55 11.76 -12.12
C LYS A 109 -6.47 11.22 -13.23
N GLU A 110 -6.01 10.21 -13.97
CA GLU A 110 -6.83 9.61 -15.03
C GLU A 110 -7.97 8.78 -14.43
N ALA A 111 -7.72 8.04 -13.35
CA ALA A 111 -8.73 7.26 -12.67
C ALA A 111 -9.86 8.12 -12.08
N LEU A 112 -9.56 9.34 -11.60
CA LEU A 112 -10.57 10.30 -11.15
C LEU A 112 -11.67 10.57 -12.20
N ARG A 113 -11.32 10.54 -13.50
CA ARG A 113 -12.29 10.75 -14.59
C ARG A 113 -13.32 9.63 -14.70
N TYR A 114 -12.97 8.44 -14.24
CA TYR A 114 -13.77 7.24 -14.36
C TYR A 114 -14.47 6.83 -13.06
N LEU A 115 -14.16 7.49 -11.93
CA LEU A 115 -14.78 7.24 -10.63
C LEU A 115 -16.32 7.17 -10.65
N PRO A 116 -17.05 8.08 -11.32
CA PRO A 116 -18.52 8.03 -11.33
C PRO A 116 -19.08 6.72 -11.88
N ASN A 117 -18.33 6.05 -12.76
CA ASN A 117 -18.74 4.84 -13.46
C ASN A 117 -18.08 3.58 -12.87
N ALA A 118 -17.06 3.71 -12.01
CA ALA A 118 -16.41 2.55 -11.38
C ALA A 118 -17.34 1.83 -10.39
N GLY A 119 -18.35 2.52 -9.86
CA GLY A 119 -19.35 1.98 -8.94
C GLY A 119 -20.05 0.72 -9.45
N ILE A 120 -20.21 0.56 -10.76
CA ILE A 120 -20.91 -0.60 -11.35
C ILE A 120 -20.18 -1.94 -11.12
N TYR A 121 -18.87 -1.88 -10.83
CA TYR A 121 -18.04 -3.05 -10.54
C TYR A 121 -17.92 -3.35 -9.05
N THR A 122 -18.45 -2.50 -8.18
CA THR A 122 -18.49 -2.75 -6.73
C THR A 122 -19.25 -4.03 -6.42
N GLY A 123 -18.79 -4.79 -5.43
CA GLY A 123 -19.44 -6.03 -5.02
C GLY A 123 -18.49 -7.13 -4.56
N LEU A 124 -19.10 -8.22 -4.10
CA LEU A 124 -18.43 -9.48 -3.77
C LEU A 124 -18.35 -10.38 -5.00
N TYR A 125 -17.19 -11.00 -5.21
CA TYR A 125 -16.92 -11.90 -6.33
C TYR A 125 -16.22 -13.18 -5.85
N LEU A 126 -16.52 -14.29 -6.53
CA LEU A 126 -15.69 -15.49 -6.49
C LEU A 126 -14.91 -15.57 -7.80
N ALA A 127 -13.59 -15.72 -7.69
CA ALA A 127 -12.72 -15.87 -8.82
C ALA A 127 -12.31 -17.34 -9.00
N TYR A 128 -12.46 -17.84 -10.21
CA TYR A 128 -12.16 -19.21 -10.59
C TYR A 128 -10.91 -19.24 -11.48
N SER A 129 -9.92 -20.05 -11.11
CA SER A 129 -8.69 -20.22 -11.88
C SER A 129 -8.00 -21.55 -11.61
N SER A 130 -6.96 -21.87 -12.38
CA SER A 130 -6.13 -23.04 -12.11
C SER A 130 -5.36 -22.92 -10.79
N SER A 131 -5.29 -24.05 -10.06
CA SER A 131 -4.46 -24.17 -8.86
C SER A 131 -2.97 -24.38 -9.20
N SER A 132 -2.09 -23.92 -8.31
CA SER A 132 -0.65 -24.24 -8.37
C SER A 132 -0.30 -25.59 -7.76
N PHE A 133 -1.20 -26.13 -6.92
CA PHE A 133 -0.88 -27.22 -6.00
C PHE A 133 -1.39 -28.57 -6.50
N SER A 134 -2.54 -28.58 -7.17
CA SER A 134 -3.22 -29.79 -7.60
C SER A 134 -4.00 -29.54 -8.89
N ASP A 135 -4.37 -30.62 -9.57
CA ASP A 135 -5.32 -30.57 -10.68
C ASP A 135 -6.74 -30.32 -10.13
N GLY A 136 -7.09 -29.04 -10.00
CA GLY A 136 -8.36 -28.62 -9.42
C GLY A 136 -8.64 -27.14 -9.65
N LEU A 137 -9.91 -26.78 -9.46
CA LEU A 137 -10.41 -25.42 -9.62
C LEU A 137 -10.16 -24.63 -8.34
N LYS A 138 -9.31 -23.60 -8.44
CA LYS A 138 -9.06 -22.66 -7.35
C LYS A 138 -10.17 -21.63 -7.30
N VAL A 139 -10.81 -21.51 -6.14
CA VAL A 139 -11.90 -20.55 -5.86
C VAL A 139 -11.41 -19.55 -4.84
N GLU A 140 -11.30 -18.28 -5.23
CA GLU A 140 -10.81 -17.19 -4.39
C GLU A 140 -11.88 -16.11 -4.19
N PRO A 141 -12.18 -15.73 -2.94
CA PRO A 141 -12.97 -14.53 -2.64
C PRO A 141 -12.24 -13.24 -3.03
N TYR A 142 -12.97 -12.33 -3.69
CA TYR A 142 -12.55 -10.96 -3.96
C TYR A 142 -13.68 -9.99 -3.62
N MET A 143 -13.32 -8.78 -3.18
CA MET A 143 -14.28 -7.70 -2.98
C MET A 143 -13.76 -6.43 -3.63
N ILE A 144 -14.60 -5.77 -4.42
CA ILE A 144 -14.37 -4.42 -4.93
C ILE A 144 -15.24 -3.50 -4.10
N ALA A 145 -14.62 -2.71 -3.22
CA ALA A 145 -15.35 -1.84 -2.32
C ALA A 145 -15.84 -0.58 -3.02
N SER A 146 -16.93 -0.04 -2.49
CA SER A 146 -17.39 1.30 -2.82
C SER A 146 -16.29 2.33 -2.57
N ILE A 147 -16.22 3.32 -3.46
CA ILE A 147 -15.30 4.44 -3.29
C ILE A 147 -15.88 5.35 -2.22
N THR A 148 -15.13 5.53 -1.12
CA THR A 148 -15.48 6.48 -0.07
C THR A 148 -15.01 7.89 -0.42
N ASP A 149 -15.69 8.92 0.09
CA ASP A 149 -15.33 10.32 -0.14
C ASP A 149 -13.85 10.59 0.18
N GLY A 150 -13.10 11.06 -0.81
CA GLY A 150 -11.68 11.40 -0.71
C GLY A 150 -10.71 10.34 -1.24
N ASP A 151 -11.17 9.12 -1.54
CA ASP A 151 -10.34 8.11 -2.21
C ASP A 151 -10.37 8.31 -3.73
N ALA A 152 -9.19 8.37 -4.37
CA ALA A 152 -9.08 8.50 -5.83
C ALA A 152 -9.16 7.15 -6.57
N LEU A 153 -9.01 6.03 -5.85
CA LEU A 153 -9.04 4.68 -6.40
C LEU A 153 -9.81 3.74 -5.47
N PRO A 154 -10.66 2.84 -6.00
CA PRO A 154 -11.38 1.86 -5.19
C PRO A 154 -10.42 0.91 -4.46
N LYS A 155 -10.73 0.65 -3.19
CA LYS A 155 -10.06 -0.41 -2.41
C LYS A 155 -10.58 -1.76 -2.85
N VAL A 156 -9.68 -2.71 -2.99
CA VAL A 156 -10.03 -4.09 -3.33
C VAL A 156 -9.41 -5.06 -2.34
N TYR A 157 -10.08 -6.18 -2.12
CA TYR A 157 -9.67 -7.18 -1.14
C TYR A 157 -9.64 -8.55 -1.79
N SER A 158 -8.71 -9.39 -1.35
CA SER A 158 -8.62 -10.79 -1.75
C SER A 158 -8.11 -11.63 -0.59
N GLN A 159 -8.52 -12.90 -0.56
CA GLN A 159 -8.11 -13.89 0.43
C GLN A 159 -6.91 -14.69 -0.06
N ASN A 160 -5.95 -14.95 0.83
CA ASN A 160 -4.89 -15.92 0.55
C ASN A 160 -5.30 -17.34 1.00
N MET A 161 -4.47 -18.33 0.66
CA MET A 161 -4.68 -19.75 1.05
C MET A 161 -4.56 -19.98 2.57
N ASN A 162 -3.93 -19.06 3.31
CA ASN A 162 -3.76 -19.16 4.76
C ASN A 162 -4.96 -18.60 5.53
N GLY A 163 -5.94 -18.00 4.84
CA GLY A 163 -7.14 -17.41 5.43
C GLY A 163 -6.98 -15.94 5.87
N ASP A 164 -5.86 -15.29 5.55
CA ASP A 164 -5.71 -13.85 5.73
C ASP A 164 -6.14 -13.11 4.46
N TYR A 165 -6.82 -11.98 4.63
CA TYR A 165 -7.04 -11.07 3.51
C TYR A 165 -5.95 -10.02 3.40
N TYR A 166 -5.72 -9.60 2.16
CA TYR A 166 -4.87 -8.46 1.83
C TYR A 166 -5.67 -7.43 1.03
N ALA A 167 -5.36 -6.17 1.28
CA ALA A 167 -5.94 -5.04 0.58
C ALA A 167 -5.06 -4.66 -0.62
N GLY A 168 -5.71 -4.11 -1.62
CA GLY A 168 -5.11 -3.64 -2.86
C GLY A 168 -5.86 -2.44 -3.40
N VAL A 169 -5.53 -2.07 -4.63
CA VAL A 169 -6.14 -0.95 -5.33
C VAL A 169 -6.68 -1.38 -6.69
N GLY A 170 -7.89 -0.92 -7.02
CA GLY A 170 -8.53 -1.10 -8.30
C GLY A 170 -8.33 0.13 -9.19
N VAL A 171 -8.09 -0.09 -10.49
CA VAL A 171 -8.07 0.97 -11.51
C VAL A 171 -9.00 0.52 -12.63
N PHE A 172 -10.03 1.30 -12.94
CA PHE A 172 -11.03 0.92 -13.93
C PHE A 172 -11.14 1.99 -15.02
N SER A 173 -11.08 1.55 -16.28
CA SER A 173 -11.63 2.26 -17.43
C SER A 173 -12.92 1.54 -17.81
N PRO A 174 -14.09 2.06 -17.39
CA PRO A 174 -15.39 1.42 -17.55
C PRO A 174 -15.63 0.92 -18.97
N PHE A 175 -16.20 -0.28 -19.07
CA PHE A 175 -16.53 -0.97 -20.31
C PHE A 175 -15.34 -1.28 -21.23
N GLN A 176 -14.11 -1.15 -20.72
CA GLN A 176 -12.89 -1.49 -21.44
C GLN A 176 -12.04 -2.45 -20.63
N ILE A 177 -11.53 -1.98 -19.49
CA ILE A 177 -10.44 -2.65 -18.79
C ILE A 177 -10.38 -2.29 -17.31
N GLY A 178 -10.12 -3.29 -16.47
CA GLY A 178 -9.93 -3.13 -15.04
C GLY A 178 -8.62 -3.77 -14.58
N TYR A 179 -7.96 -3.16 -13.62
CA TYR A 179 -6.75 -3.68 -12.98
C TYR A 179 -6.98 -3.77 -11.49
N LEU A 180 -6.78 -4.95 -10.91
CA LEU A 180 -6.73 -5.13 -9.46
C LEU A 180 -5.29 -5.40 -9.06
N MET A 181 -4.71 -4.57 -8.22
CA MET A 181 -3.31 -4.66 -7.82
C MET A 181 -3.19 -4.91 -6.32
N PHE A 182 -2.45 -5.93 -5.94
CA PHE A 182 -2.31 -6.38 -4.56
C PHE A 182 -0.85 -6.61 -4.21
N ASN A 183 -0.49 -6.39 -2.95
CA ASN A 183 0.77 -6.87 -2.39
C ASN A 183 0.48 -8.08 -1.47
N GLU A 184 0.77 -9.30 -1.96
CA GLU A 184 0.40 -10.54 -1.29
C GLU A 184 1.22 -10.83 -0.02
N GLN A 185 2.37 -10.17 0.17
CA GLN A 185 3.23 -10.33 1.34
C GLN A 185 3.33 -9.03 2.13
N LYS A 186 2.55 -8.92 3.22
CA LYS A 186 2.71 -7.84 4.19
C LYS A 186 4.03 -8.04 4.96
N HIS A 187 4.87 -7.00 5.03
CA HIS A 187 6.07 -6.90 5.89
C HIS A 187 7.30 -7.77 5.54
N LEU A 188 7.31 -8.53 4.45
CA LEU A 188 8.47 -9.35 4.03
C LEU A 188 9.17 -8.76 2.79
N GLN A 189 8.62 -9.03 1.61
CA GLN A 189 9.15 -8.60 0.32
C GLN A 189 7.98 -8.15 -0.57
N LEU A 190 8.20 -7.17 -1.45
CA LEU A 190 7.20 -6.76 -2.42
C LEU A 190 6.85 -7.94 -3.35
N ALA A 191 5.61 -8.40 -3.28
CA ALA A 191 5.08 -9.48 -4.11
C ALA A 191 3.77 -9.02 -4.75
N LEU A 192 3.89 -8.43 -5.94
CA LEU A 192 2.75 -7.85 -6.63
C LEU A 192 1.94 -8.95 -7.34
N LYS A 193 0.65 -9.01 -7.04
CA LYS A 193 -0.36 -9.72 -7.83
C LYS A 193 -1.19 -8.70 -8.57
N VAL A 194 -1.31 -8.89 -9.89
CA VAL A 194 -2.09 -8.01 -10.76
C VAL A 194 -3.12 -8.84 -11.49
N VAL A 195 -4.39 -8.49 -11.35
CA VAL A 195 -5.50 -9.08 -12.10
C VAL A 195 -5.92 -8.09 -13.18
N PHE A 196 -5.78 -8.51 -14.44
CA PHE A 196 -6.24 -7.79 -15.61
C PHE A 196 -7.63 -8.30 -15.98
N LEU A 197 -8.64 -7.44 -15.90
CA LEU A 197 -10.04 -7.76 -16.19
C LEU A 197 -10.49 -7.08 -17.48
N GLN A 198 -11.12 -7.85 -18.35
CA GLN A 198 -11.90 -7.35 -19.46
C GLN A 198 -13.30 -6.97 -18.95
N LEU A 199 -13.61 -5.67 -19.00
CA LEU A 199 -14.89 -5.17 -18.50
C LEU A 199 -15.92 -5.19 -19.63
N PRO A 200 -17.06 -5.88 -19.46
CA PRO A 200 -18.09 -5.92 -20.49
C PRO A 200 -18.82 -4.58 -20.61
N LEU A 201 -19.42 -4.31 -21.78
CA LEU A 201 -20.25 -3.14 -22.08
C LEU A 201 -21.65 -3.22 -21.43
N ILE A 202 -21.72 -3.65 -20.15
CA ILE A 202 -22.95 -3.73 -19.37
C ILE A 202 -22.68 -3.22 -17.95
N GLU A 203 -23.68 -2.58 -17.34
CA GLU A 203 -23.64 -2.23 -15.92
C GLU A 203 -23.88 -3.46 -15.05
N TYR A 204 -23.20 -3.53 -13.90
CA TYR A 204 -23.32 -4.63 -12.94
C TYR A 204 -23.14 -6.03 -13.56
N PRO A 205 -22.01 -6.31 -14.20
CA PRO A 205 -21.83 -7.58 -14.89
C PRO A 205 -21.90 -8.77 -13.91
N GLY A 206 -22.63 -9.81 -14.32
CA GLY A 206 -22.69 -11.07 -13.58
C GLY A 206 -21.34 -11.80 -13.55
N TRP A 207 -20.48 -11.58 -14.56
CA TRP A 207 -19.12 -12.08 -14.58
C TRP A 207 -18.16 -11.17 -15.35
N MET A 208 -16.88 -11.25 -15.02
CA MET A 208 -15.76 -10.60 -15.73
C MET A 208 -14.67 -11.64 -15.98
N LYS A 209 -13.95 -11.53 -17.10
CA LYS A 209 -12.90 -12.48 -17.48
C LYS A 209 -11.57 -11.75 -17.53
N GLY A 210 -10.49 -12.48 -17.27
CA GLY A 210 -9.20 -11.85 -17.16
C GLY A 210 -8.03 -12.81 -17.16
N ILE A 211 -6.86 -12.21 -16.91
CA ILE A 211 -5.61 -12.90 -16.63
C ILE A 211 -5.04 -12.27 -15.38
N TYR A 212 -4.54 -13.08 -14.44
CA TYR A 212 -3.71 -12.54 -13.36
C TYR A 212 -2.27 -12.98 -13.50
N LEU A 213 -1.39 -12.10 -13.03
CA LEU A 213 0.05 -12.28 -12.90
C LEU A 213 0.38 -12.32 -11.41
N THR A 214 1.10 -13.36 -10.98
CA THR A 214 1.65 -13.46 -9.63
C THR A 214 2.92 -14.33 -9.67
N HIS A 215 3.45 -14.70 -8.52
CA HIS A 215 4.51 -15.66 -8.34
C HIS A 215 3.94 -16.96 -7.76
N ASP A 216 4.50 -18.10 -8.16
CA ASP A 216 4.27 -19.36 -7.45
C ASP A 216 5.04 -19.41 -6.11
N TYR A 217 4.90 -20.50 -5.36
CA TYR A 217 5.61 -20.70 -4.08
C TYR A 217 7.13 -20.74 -4.24
N SER A 218 7.63 -21.13 -5.41
CA SER A 218 9.05 -21.13 -5.77
C SER A 218 9.52 -19.76 -6.26
N ARG A 219 8.65 -18.75 -6.22
CA ARG A 219 8.86 -17.37 -6.71
C ARG A 219 9.04 -17.28 -8.21
N ASN A 220 8.57 -18.26 -8.97
CA ASN A 220 8.56 -18.16 -10.42
C ASN A 220 7.37 -17.32 -10.89
N PRO A 221 7.56 -16.41 -11.86
CA PRO A 221 6.46 -15.68 -12.47
C PRO A 221 5.47 -16.61 -13.15
N ILE A 222 4.18 -16.40 -12.89
CA ILE A 222 3.09 -17.18 -13.46
C ILE A 222 1.94 -16.28 -13.89
N ALA A 223 1.39 -16.55 -15.07
CA ALA A 223 0.17 -15.95 -15.59
C ALA A 223 -0.93 -17.02 -15.68
N ARG A 224 -2.17 -16.66 -15.30
CA ARG A 224 -3.31 -17.57 -15.36
C ARG A 224 -4.56 -16.86 -15.81
N ARG A 225 -5.36 -17.56 -16.63
CA ARG A 225 -6.73 -17.16 -16.90
C ARG A 225 -7.58 -17.20 -15.63
N VAL A 226 -8.52 -16.27 -15.52
CA VAL A 226 -9.44 -16.17 -14.38
C VAL A 226 -10.82 -15.70 -14.82
N VAL A 227 -11.85 -16.15 -14.12
CA VAL A 227 -13.24 -15.66 -14.23
C VAL A 227 -13.69 -15.18 -12.87
N PHE A 228 -14.16 -13.94 -12.79
CA PHE A 228 -14.80 -13.36 -11.62
C PHE A 228 -16.31 -13.48 -11.79
N VAL A 229 -16.98 -14.16 -10.87
CA VAL A 229 -18.44 -14.30 -10.86
C VAL A 229 -19.00 -13.52 -9.69
N ARG A 230 -19.90 -12.58 -9.96
CA ARG A 230 -20.50 -11.71 -8.96
C ARG A 230 -21.41 -12.53 -8.04
N GLN A 231 -21.22 -12.39 -6.74
CA GLN A 231 -22.05 -13.03 -5.71
C GLN A 231 -23.11 -12.08 -5.14
N GLY A 232 -22.84 -10.77 -5.19
CA GLY A 232 -23.75 -9.78 -4.65
C GLY A 232 -23.09 -8.42 -4.45
N ASN A 233 -23.62 -7.67 -3.50
CA ASN A 233 -23.05 -6.39 -3.06
C ASN A 233 -21.82 -6.62 -2.18
N GLU A 234 -21.14 -5.54 -1.81
CA GLU A 234 -20.07 -5.59 -0.82
C GLU A 234 -20.61 -6.02 0.54
N ILE A 235 -19.77 -6.67 1.33
CA ILE A 235 -20.07 -7.17 2.67
C ILE A 235 -19.12 -6.53 3.69
N PRO A 236 -19.44 -6.53 4.99
CA PRO A 236 -18.52 -6.10 6.04
C PRO A 236 -17.16 -6.82 5.95
N LEU A 237 -16.08 -6.12 6.30
CA LEU A 237 -14.73 -6.70 6.22
C LEU A 237 -14.54 -7.87 7.19
N GLU A 238 -15.26 -7.87 8.30
CA GLU A 238 -15.29 -8.97 9.26
C GLU A 238 -15.84 -10.25 8.62
N GLU A 239 -16.96 -10.14 7.90
CA GLU A 239 -17.56 -11.26 7.16
C GLU A 239 -16.65 -11.70 6.00
N PHE A 240 -16.07 -10.75 5.28
CA PHE A 240 -15.10 -11.07 4.22
C PHE A 240 -13.87 -11.81 4.77
N ALA A 241 -13.41 -11.44 5.97
CA ALA A 241 -12.28 -12.07 6.64
C ALA A 241 -12.54 -13.54 7.03
N GLU A 242 -13.81 -13.96 7.15
CA GLU A 242 -14.20 -15.34 7.44
C GLU A 242 -14.23 -16.23 6.19
N MET A 243 -14.33 -15.64 4.99
CA MET A 243 -14.28 -16.39 3.74
C MET A 243 -12.92 -17.06 3.53
N ARG A 244 -12.90 -18.17 2.78
CA ARG A 244 -11.69 -18.95 2.52
C ARG A 244 -11.49 -19.19 1.05
N THR A 245 -10.23 -19.11 0.64
CA THR A 245 -9.79 -19.63 -0.66
C THR A 245 -9.71 -21.15 -0.57
N GLU A 246 -10.25 -21.83 -1.57
CA GLU A 246 -10.24 -23.30 -1.64
C GLU A 246 -9.80 -23.81 -3.01
N VAL A 247 -9.47 -25.10 -3.08
CA VAL A 247 -9.22 -25.81 -4.32
C VAL A 247 -10.15 -27.00 -4.38
N ILE A 248 -11.09 -26.96 -5.34
CA ILE A 248 -12.04 -28.05 -5.56
C ILE A 248 -11.40 -29.05 -6.52
N PRO A 249 -11.21 -30.32 -6.11
CA PRO A 249 -10.72 -31.37 -7.00
C PRO A 249 -11.61 -31.53 -8.23
N LYS A 250 -11.02 -31.84 -9.38
CA LYS A 250 -11.73 -31.96 -10.66
C LYS A 250 -12.91 -32.96 -10.61
N ASP A 251 -12.74 -34.06 -9.88
CA ASP A 251 -13.75 -35.11 -9.70
C ASP A 251 -14.94 -34.69 -8.82
N LYS A 252 -14.85 -33.53 -8.15
CA LYS A 252 -15.87 -33.00 -7.24
C LYS A 252 -16.56 -31.74 -7.75
N LEU A 253 -16.27 -31.32 -8.99
CA LEU A 253 -16.88 -30.13 -9.57
C LEU A 253 -18.35 -30.39 -9.89
N ASN A 254 -19.20 -29.41 -9.58
CA ASN A 254 -20.58 -29.38 -10.09
C ASN A 254 -20.61 -28.91 -11.56
N GLU A 255 -21.78 -28.93 -12.20
CA GLU A 255 -21.91 -28.58 -13.63
C GLU A 255 -21.41 -27.16 -13.96
N GLU A 256 -21.70 -26.17 -13.12
CA GLU A 256 -21.28 -24.78 -13.34
C GLU A 256 -19.76 -24.61 -13.14
N GLN A 257 -19.23 -25.21 -12.07
CA GLN A 257 -17.79 -25.22 -11.77
C GLN A 257 -17.01 -25.98 -12.84
N GLN A 258 -17.58 -27.03 -13.42
CA GLN A 258 -16.96 -27.73 -14.55
C GLN A 258 -16.80 -26.79 -15.75
N ALA A 259 -17.80 -25.95 -16.06
CA ALA A 259 -17.67 -24.96 -17.13
C ALA A 259 -16.57 -23.91 -16.83
N TYR A 260 -16.42 -23.47 -15.58
CA TYR A 260 -15.34 -22.57 -15.18
C TYR A 260 -13.96 -23.22 -15.23
N TYR A 261 -13.85 -24.48 -14.79
CA TYR A 261 -12.64 -25.27 -14.93
C TYR A 261 -12.27 -25.43 -16.39
N ASP A 262 -13.23 -25.80 -17.24
CA ASP A 262 -13.00 -26.01 -18.66
C ASP A 262 -12.59 -24.74 -19.39
N TYR A 263 -13.00 -23.56 -18.89
CA TYR A 263 -12.57 -22.28 -19.43
C TYR A 263 -11.20 -21.82 -18.91
N THR A 264 -10.80 -22.17 -17.68
CA THR A 264 -9.63 -21.56 -17.00
C THR A 264 -8.44 -22.49 -16.75
N CYS A 265 -8.62 -23.79 -16.95
CA CYS A 265 -7.66 -24.82 -16.53
C CYS A 265 -7.16 -25.69 -17.69
N GLN A 266 -7.34 -25.28 -18.95
CA GLN A 266 -6.87 -26.05 -20.10
C GLN A 266 -5.37 -25.85 -20.34
N GLN A 267 -4.82 -26.74 -21.17
CA GLN A 267 -3.45 -26.62 -21.65
C GLN A 267 -3.28 -25.29 -22.41
N GLY A 268 -2.43 -24.41 -21.87
CA GLY A 268 -2.18 -23.07 -22.41
C GLY A 268 -2.82 -21.92 -21.64
N ASP A 269 -3.73 -22.19 -20.70
CA ASP A 269 -4.31 -21.15 -19.82
C ASP A 269 -3.37 -20.73 -18.68
N VAL A 270 -2.23 -21.42 -18.56
CA VAL A 270 -1.17 -21.14 -17.61
C VAL A 270 0.13 -20.92 -18.36
N ILE A 271 0.73 -19.73 -18.17
CA ILE A 271 2.07 -19.42 -18.67
C ILE A 271 2.98 -19.36 -17.46
N ARG A 272 4.05 -20.18 -17.46
CA ARG A 272 5.04 -20.23 -16.39
C ARG A 272 6.41 -19.90 -16.96
N SER A 273 7.20 -19.16 -16.20
CA SER A 273 8.66 -19.14 -16.33
C SER A 273 9.25 -19.94 -15.18
N MET A 274 10.52 -20.32 -15.26
CA MET A 274 11.20 -20.99 -14.15
C MET A 274 12.56 -20.35 -13.94
N MET A 275 12.87 -19.97 -12.70
CA MET A 275 14.22 -19.53 -12.35
C MET A 275 15.17 -20.73 -12.29
N LEU A 276 15.91 -20.96 -13.37
CA LEU A 276 17.04 -21.88 -13.37
C LEU A 276 18.31 -21.17 -12.92
N VAL A 277 18.91 -21.67 -11.84
CA VAL A 277 20.25 -21.21 -11.42
C VAL A 277 21.28 -21.97 -12.26
N SER A 278 21.65 -21.42 -13.40
CA SER A 278 22.78 -21.90 -14.21
C SER A 278 24.00 -20.98 -14.04
N PRO A 279 25.20 -21.53 -13.79
CA PRO A 279 26.42 -20.72 -13.70
C PRO A 279 26.84 -20.15 -15.06
N GLU A 280 26.44 -20.77 -16.18
CA GLU A 280 26.90 -20.38 -17.52
C GLU A 280 26.00 -19.34 -18.19
N LYS A 281 24.69 -19.28 -17.85
CA LYS A 281 23.68 -18.35 -18.40
C LYS A 281 23.74 -18.26 -19.93
N ASN A 282 23.74 -19.41 -20.60
CA ASN A 282 23.86 -19.50 -22.06
C ASN A 282 22.52 -19.89 -22.72
N VAL A 283 22.46 -19.89 -24.05
CA VAL A 283 21.24 -20.21 -24.81
C VAL A 283 20.75 -21.64 -24.56
N ASN A 284 21.65 -22.58 -24.23
CA ASN A 284 21.25 -23.95 -23.90
C ASN A 284 20.43 -24.01 -22.61
N ASP A 285 20.67 -23.08 -21.66
CA ASP A 285 19.85 -22.97 -20.45
C ASP A 285 18.39 -22.64 -20.78
N LEU A 286 18.15 -21.77 -21.78
CA LEU A 286 16.79 -21.43 -22.23
C LEU A 286 16.09 -22.64 -22.87
N MET A 287 16.81 -23.44 -23.65
CA MET A 287 16.27 -24.66 -24.25
C MET A 287 15.92 -25.69 -23.18
N ARG A 288 16.80 -25.85 -22.19
CA ARG A 288 16.58 -26.72 -21.03
C ARG A 288 15.41 -26.26 -20.17
N GLU A 289 15.28 -24.94 -19.93
CA GLU A 289 14.10 -24.36 -19.27
C GLU A 289 12.83 -24.75 -20.02
N LYS A 290 12.84 -24.60 -21.35
CA LYS A 290 11.67 -24.89 -22.18
C LYS A 290 11.30 -26.37 -22.17
N GLU A 291 12.27 -27.27 -22.10
CA GLU A 291 12.02 -28.71 -21.96
C GLU A 291 11.42 -29.05 -20.60
N LEU A 292 11.96 -28.48 -19.52
CA LEU A 292 11.44 -28.70 -18.17
C LEU A 292 10.02 -28.15 -18.00
N LEU A 293 9.71 -26.99 -18.60
CA LEU A 293 8.36 -26.42 -18.59
C LEU A 293 7.32 -27.29 -19.31
N LYS A 294 7.72 -28.20 -20.22
CA LYS A 294 6.79 -29.15 -20.86
C LYS A 294 6.37 -30.30 -19.93
N LEU A 295 7.10 -30.50 -18.83
CA LEU A 295 6.84 -31.56 -17.85
C LEU A 295 5.94 -31.08 -16.69
N LEU A 296 5.56 -29.80 -16.67
CA LEU A 296 4.80 -29.12 -15.62
C LEU A 296 3.38 -28.75 -16.10
#